data_AF-A0A956T2L6-F1
#
_entry.id   AF-A0A956T2L6-F1
#
_cell.length_a   1.000
_cell.length_b   1.000
_cell.length_c   1.000
_cell.angle_alpha   90.00
_cell.angle_beta   90.00
_cell.angle_gamma   90.00
#
_symmetry.space_group_name_H-M   'P 1'
#
loop_
_entity.id
_entity.type
_entity.pdbx_description
1 polymer ?
#
loop_
_entity_poly.entity_id
_entity_poly.type
_entity_poly.pdbx_seq_one_letter_code
_entity_poly.pdbx_strand_id
1 'polypeptide(L)'
;KSQAFFEIKHRWDQTVFKERIPLKEGALEPLFTDPSAIYSLHDYVGELSKPEQLTLERILSAAARGMIQPVNIIAYKRQAWVGRYDDRLRVTFDHLCSVHEPDHPCRPVEAPGTPFLPENRMVLEVKFNSRLPVWLRDAVSKVSLSPIRFSKYVEGLMALDDMPVRRAHANRQLARSQD
;
A
#
# COMPACT_ATOMS: atom_id res chain seq x y z
N LYS A 1 2.97 -3.87 -20.37
CA LYS A 1 1.84 -3.83 -19.42
C LYS A 1 2.32 -4.35 -18.06
N SER A 2 1.92 -3.72 -16.95
CA SER A 2 2.31 -4.14 -15.60
C SER A 2 1.29 -5.09 -15.00
N GLN A 3 1.76 -6.16 -14.35
CA GLN A 3 0.92 -7.14 -13.65
C GLN A 3 0.34 -6.56 -12.36
N ALA A 4 -0.96 -6.75 -12.13
CA ALA A 4 -1.65 -6.40 -10.89
C ALA A 4 -1.70 -7.60 -9.93
N PHE A 5 -1.79 -7.32 -8.63
CA PHE A 5 -1.83 -8.33 -7.59
C PHE A 5 -2.82 -7.96 -6.51
N PHE A 6 -3.50 -8.95 -5.95
CA PHE A 6 -4.10 -8.83 -4.63
C PHE A 6 -3.06 -9.27 -3.60
N GLU A 7 -2.80 -8.46 -2.57
CA GLU A 7 -1.71 -8.69 -1.61
C GLU A 7 -2.21 -8.56 -0.17
N ILE A 8 -1.83 -9.51 0.68
CA ILE A 8 -2.02 -9.44 2.12
C ILE A 8 -0.65 -9.35 2.82
N LYS A 9 -0.56 -8.44 3.77
CA LYS A 9 0.58 -8.35 4.69
C LYS A 9 0.09 -8.66 6.09
N HIS A 10 0.75 -9.60 6.75
CA HIS A 10 0.44 -9.95 8.12
C HIS A 10 1.73 -10.19 8.90
N ARG A 11 1.69 -9.89 10.19
CA ARG A 11 2.82 -10.09 11.09
C ARG A 11 2.53 -11.31 11.95
N TRP A 12 3.49 -12.22 12.02
CA TRP A 12 3.50 -13.32 12.98
C TRP A 12 4.78 -13.21 13.80
N ASP A 13 4.62 -13.01 15.10
CA ASP A 13 5.71 -12.67 16.02
C ASP A 13 6.54 -11.47 15.51
N GLN A 14 7.84 -11.65 15.24
CA GLN A 14 8.73 -10.58 14.76
C GLN A 14 8.84 -10.53 13.22
N THR A 15 8.18 -11.45 12.50
CA THR A 15 8.30 -11.58 11.05
C THR A 15 7.07 -11.02 10.32
N VAL A 16 7.32 -10.20 9.29
CA VAL A 16 6.26 -9.71 8.39
C VAL A 16 6.23 -10.60 7.15
N PHE A 17 5.09 -11.23 6.92
CA PHE A 17 4.81 -12.03 5.74
C PHE A 17 4.06 -11.18 4.72
N LYS A 18 4.34 -11.45 3.46
CA LYS A 18 3.71 -10.83 2.30
C LYS A 18 3.32 -11.95 1.34
N GLU A 19 2.03 -12.16 1.19
CA GLU A 19 1.44 -13.13 0.27
C GLU A 19 0.65 -12.37 -0.78
N ARG A 20 0.69 -12.83 -2.03
CA ARG A 20 -0.01 -12.16 -3.13
C ARG A 20 -0.45 -13.16 -4.18
N ILE A 21 -1.53 -12.83 -4.87
CA ILE A 21 -2.03 -13.57 -6.02
C ILE A 21 -2.08 -12.66 -7.25
N PRO A 22 -1.63 -13.12 -8.43
CA PRO A 22 -1.68 -12.34 -9.65
C PRO A 22 -3.12 -12.22 -10.15
N LEU A 23 -3.51 -11.02 -10.56
CA LEU A 23 -4.82 -10.75 -11.15
C LEU A 23 -4.77 -10.80 -12.69
N LYS A 24 -5.82 -11.30 -13.33
CA LYS A 24 -5.99 -11.24 -14.79
C LYS A 24 -5.99 -9.79 -15.27
N GLU A 25 -5.63 -9.60 -16.54
CA GLU A 25 -5.83 -8.30 -17.17
C GLU A 25 -7.33 -7.91 -17.13
N GLY A 26 -7.63 -6.64 -16.86
CA GLY A 26 -9.01 -6.15 -16.71
C GLY A 26 -9.65 -6.40 -15.35
N ALA A 27 -9.05 -7.21 -14.47
CA ALA A 27 -9.58 -7.51 -13.14
C ALA A 27 -9.67 -6.31 -12.19
N LEU A 28 -8.89 -5.26 -12.43
CA LEU A 28 -8.88 -4.08 -11.56
C LEU A 28 -10.21 -3.33 -11.61
N GLU A 29 -10.78 -3.14 -12.80
CA GLU A 29 -11.97 -2.29 -12.97
C GLU A 29 -13.16 -2.80 -12.13
N PRO A 30 -13.54 -4.09 -12.17
CA PRO A 30 -14.60 -4.60 -11.32
C PRO A 30 -14.27 -4.49 -9.83
N LEU A 31 -13.02 -4.78 -9.43
CA LEU A 31 -12.60 -4.73 -8.03
C LEU A 31 -12.59 -3.31 -7.45
N PHE A 32 -12.48 -2.27 -8.28
CA PHE A 32 -12.57 -0.87 -7.87
C PHE A 32 -14.00 -0.33 -7.90
N THR A 33 -14.83 -0.79 -8.83
CA THR A 33 -16.17 -0.22 -9.06
C THR A 33 -17.29 -0.95 -8.32
N ASP A 34 -17.10 -2.23 -8.02
CA ASP A 34 -18.05 -3.07 -7.30
C ASP A 34 -17.40 -3.69 -6.06
N PRO A 35 -17.70 -3.19 -4.85
CA PRO A 35 -17.19 -3.76 -3.61
C PRO A 35 -17.51 -5.26 -3.43
N SER A 36 -18.56 -5.77 -4.07
CA SER A 36 -18.95 -7.17 -4.00
C SER A 36 -18.10 -8.10 -4.88
N ALA A 37 -17.36 -7.55 -5.86
CA ALA A 37 -16.46 -8.31 -6.73
C ALA A 37 -15.36 -9.05 -5.95
N ILE A 38 -15.07 -8.63 -4.71
CA ILE A 38 -14.14 -9.36 -3.83
C ILE A 38 -14.62 -10.78 -3.50
N TYR A 39 -15.93 -11.02 -3.45
CA TYR A 39 -16.50 -12.34 -3.13
C TYR A 39 -16.34 -13.33 -4.29
N SER A 40 -16.16 -12.82 -5.51
CA SER A 40 -15.89 -13.59 -6.74
C SER A 40 -14.42 -13.48 -7.17
N LEU A 41 -13.48 -13.23 -6.25
CA LEU A 41 -12.06 -13.01 -6.59
C LEU A 41 -11.42 -14.14 -7.41
N HIS A 42 -11.93 -15.36 -7.30
CA HIS A 42 -11.51 -16.52 -8.08
C HIS A 42 -11.70 -16.35 -9.60
N ASP A 43 -12.70 -15.57 -10.04
CA ASP A 43 -12.93 -15.30 -11.46
C ASP A 43 -11.85 -14.40 -12.06
N TYR A 44 -11.25 -13.56 -11.21
CA TYR A 44 -10.26 -12.54 -11.58
C TYR A 44 -8.82 -13.03 -11.49
N VAL A 45 -8.57 -14.30 -11.19
CA VAL A 45 -7.22 -14.89 -11.13
C VAL A 45 -7.04 -15.98 -12.19
N GLY A 46 -5.81 -16.15 -12.66
CA GLY A 46 -5.42 -17.21 -13.59
C GLY A 46 -5.17 -18.55 -12.90
N GLU A 47 -4.39 -19.41 -13.54
CA GLU A 47 -3.86 -20.61 -12.89
C GLU A 47 -2.97 -20.22 -11.71
N LEU A 48 -3.22 -20.84 -10.55
CA LEU A 48 -2.53 -20.54 -9.31
C LEU A 48 -1.73 -21.77 -8.84
N SER A 49 -0.52 -21.52 -8.34
CA SER A 49 0.24 -22.51 -7.57
C SER A 49 -0.47 -22.84 -6.25
N LYS A 50 -0.11 -23.97 -5.63
CA LYS A 50 -0.71 -24.38 -4.34
C LYS A 50 -0.60 -23.31 -3.23
N PRO A 51 0.53 -22.61 -3.03
CA PRO A 51 0.60 -21.50 -2.07
C PRO A 51 -0.33 -20.32 -2.41
N GLU A 52 -0.49 -20.02 -3.70
CA GLU A 52 -1.38 -18.95 -4.15
C GLU A 52 -2.86 -19.31 -3.96
N GLN A 53 -3.24 -20.59 -4.14
CA GLN A 53 -4.58 -21.08 -3.83
C GLN A 53 -4.91 -20.90 -2.33
N LEU A 54 -3.97 -21.27 -1.44
CA LEU A 54 -4.13 -21.03 0.01
C LEU A 54 -4.23 -19.53 0.33
N THR A 55 -3.47 -18.69 -0.39
CA THR A 55 -3.56 -17.22 -0.23
C THR A 55 -4.94 -16.71 -0.65
N LEU A 56 -5.47 -17.19 -1.79
CA LEU A 56 -6.81 -16.85 -2.28
C LEU A 56 -7.90 -17.24 -1.27
N GLU A 57 -7.85 -18.47 -0.74
CA GLU A 57 -8.79 -18.94 0.30
C GLU A 57 -8.77 -18.04 1.54
N ARG A 58 -7.58 -17.64 1.99
CA ARG A 58 -7.43 -16.70 3.13
C ARG A 58 -8.04 -15.34 2.83
N ILE A 59 -7.84 -14.81 1.62
CA ILE A 59 -8.42 -13.53 1.19
C ILE A 59 -9.95 -13.62 1.16
N LEU A 60 -10.50 -14.66 0.53
CA LEU A 60 -11.95 -14.88 0.43
C LEU A 60 -12.57 -15.09 1.82
N SER A 61 -11.91 -15.83 2.71
CA SER A 61 -12.35 -16.01 4.09
C SER A 61 -12.38 -14.69 4.87
N ALA A 62 -11.36 -13.84 4.71
CA ALA A 62 -11.33 -12.51 5.32
C ALA A 62 -12.41 -11.59 4.74
N ALA A 63 -12.65 -11.63 3.43
CA ALA A 63 -13.73 -10.90 2.78
C ALA A 63 -15.11 -11.34 3.28
N ALA A 64 -15.36 -12.65 3.37
CA ALA A 64 -16.62 -13.22 3.86
C ALA A 64 -16.92 -12.84 5.33
N ARG A 65 -15.88 -12.58 6.13
CA ARG A 65 -16.01 -12.06 7.49
C ARG A 65 -16.17 -10.53 7.57
N GLY A 66 -16.26 -9.84 6.43
CA GLY A 66 -16.34 -8.38 6.37
C GLY A 66 -15.06 -7.66 6.80
N MET A 67 -13.90 -8.34 6.77
CA MET A 67 -12.62 -7.75 7.21
C MET A 67 -11.90 -6.96 6.11
N ILE A 68 -12.40 -7.02 4.87
CA ILE A 68 -11.79 -6.36 3.72
C ILE A 68 -12.79 -5.35 3.17
N GLN A 69 -12.36 -4.09 3.12
CA GLN A 69 -13.06 -3.02 2.43
C GLN A 69 -12.04 -2.04 1.85
N PRO A 70 -12.36 -1.35 0.74
CA PRO A 70 -11.56 -0.23 0.27
C PRO A 70 -11.51 0.87 1.34
N VAL A 71 -10.31 1.32 1.71
CA VAL A 71 -10.12 2.35 2.76
C VAL A 71 -9.41 3.59 2.22
N ASN A 72 -8.33 3.40 1.46
CA ASN A 72 -7.64 4.46 0.76
C ASN A 72 -6.87 3.90 -0.44
N ILE A 73 -6.48 4.78 -1.35
CA ILE A 73 -5.63 4.42 -2.48
C ILE A 73 -4.33 5.20 -2.38
N ILE A 74 -3.20 4.49 -2.31
CA ILE A 74 -1.86 5.07 -2.18
C ILE A 74 -1.17 5.09 -3.53
N ALA A 75 -0.71 6.27 -3.95
CA ALA A 75 0.05 6.48 -5.18
C ALA A 75 1.42 7.10 -4.89
N TYR A 76 2.43 6.68 -5.67
CA TYR A 76 3.79 7.23 -5.60
C TYR A 76 4.59 6.84 -6.85
N LYS A 77 5.61 7.63 -7.16
CA LYS A 77 6.60 7.32 -8.20
C LYS A 77 7.83 6.68 -7.57
N ARG A 78 8.08 5.41 -7.87
CA ARG A 78 9.22 4.65 -7.31
C ARG A 78 10.41 4.64 -8.25
N GLN A 79 11.57 5.05 -7.73
CA GLN A 79 12.88 4.73 -8.27
C GLN A 79 13.47 3.58 -7.44
N ALA A 80 13.78 2.45 -8.08
CA ALA A 80 14.28 1.25 -7.41
C ALA A 80 15.65 0.85 -7.92
N TRP A 81 16.60 0.67 -7.01
CA TRP A 81 17.96 0.23 -7.25
C TRP A 81 18.14 -1.15 -6.62
N VAL A 82 18.73 -2.08 -7.37
CA VAL A 82 19.01 -3.44 -6.92
C VAL A 82 20.52 -3.61 -6.85
N GLY A 83 21.01 -4.29 -5.82
CA GLY A 83 22.43 -4.53 -5.65
C GLY A 83 23.00 -5.33 -6.81
N ARG A 84 24.13 -4.87 -7.35
CA ARG A 84 24.82 -5.55 -8.45
C ARG A 84 25.45 -6.88 -8.02
N TYR A 85 25.90 -6.96 -6.77
CA TYR A 85 26.62 -8.11 -6.22
C TYR A 85 25.82 -8.84 -5.12
N ASP A 86 24.79 -8.19 -4.59
CA ASP A 86 23.87 -8.74 -3.59
C ASP A 86 22.45 -8.42 -4.07
N ASP A 87 21.77 -9.44 -4.59
CA ASP A 87 20.40 -9.33 -5.12
C ASP A 87 19.36 -9.03 -4.02
N ARG A 88 19.74 -9.20 -2.75
CA ARG A 88 18.92 -8.93 -1.58
C ARG A 88 19.03 -7.48 -1.11
N LEU A 89 20.10 -6.78 -1.52
CA LEU A 89 20.21 -5.34 -1.29
C LEU A 89 19.28 -4.61 -2.26
N ARG A 90 18.34 -3.86 -1.72
CA ARG A 90 17.45 -2.99 -2.50
C ARG A 90 17.35 -1.63 -1.85
N VAL A 91 17.52 -0.60 -2.65
CA VAL A 91 17.33 0.80 -2.25
C VAL A 91 16.20 1.37 -3.09
N THR A 92 15.17 1.92 -2.46
CA THR A 92 14.07 2.56 -3.19
C THR A 92 13.81 3.96 -2.69
N PHE A 93 13.48 4.84 -3.62
CA PHE A 93 13.03 6.19 -3.38
C PHE A 93 11.59 6.30 -3.88
N ASP A 94 10.66 6.58 -2.97
CA ASP A 94 9.27 6.82 -3.33
C ASP A 94 8.99 8.32 -3.26
N HIS A 95 8.71 8.90 -4.42
CA HIS A 95 8.44 10.32 -4.63
C HIS A 95 6.94 10.56 -4.85
N LEU A 96 6.50 11.80 -4.67
CA LEU A 96 5.12 12.24 -4.97
C LEU A 96 4.07 11.33 -4.31
N CYS A 97 4.33 10.98 -3.05
CA CYS A 97 3.47 10.14 -2.23
C CYS A 97 2.14 10.85 -1.96
N SER A 98 1.06 10.28 -2.47
CA SER A 98 -0.29 10.84 -2.37
C SER A 98 -1.34 9.78 -2.06
N VAL A 99 -2.45 10.23 -1.54
CA VAL A 99 -3.61 9.41 -1.17
C VAL A 99 -4.86 9.90 -1.92
N HIS A 100 -5.70 8.95 -2.33
CA HIS A 100 -7.05 9.21 -2.79
C HIS A 100 -8.07 8.52 -1.88
N GLU A 101 -9.28 9.07 -1.85
CA GLU A 101 -10.43 8.40 -1.26
C GLU A 101 -10.71 7.08 -2.02
N PRO A 102 -11.26 6.06 -1.33
CA PRO A 102 -11.46 4.75 -1.95
C PRO A 102 -12.48 4.74 -3.09
N ASP A 103 -13.40 5.69 -3.12
CA ASP A 103 -14.43 5.91 -4.14
C ASP A 103 -13.96 6.87 -5.25
N HIS A 104 -12.68 7.22 -5.29
CA HIS A 104 -12.16 8.18 -6.26
C HIS A 104 -12.38 7.68 -7.71
N PRO A 105 -13.08 8.47 -8.56
CA PRO A 105 -13.59 7.98 -9.84
C PRO A 105 -12.50 7.78 -10.90
N CYS A 106 -11.33 8.39 -10.71
CA CYS A 106 -10.19 8.24 -11.62
C CYS A 106 -9.11 7.37 -10.97
N ARG A 107 -8.37 6.64 -11.81
CA ARG A 107 -7.19 5.92 -11.34
C ARG A 107 -6.18 6.95 -10.79
N PRO A 108 -5.37 6.62 -9.77
CA PRO A 108 -4.39 7.58 -9.21
C PRO A 108 -3.34 8.12 -10.20
N VAL A 109 -3.25 7.52 -11.39
CA VAL A 109 -2.37 7.97 -12.48
C VAL A 109 -3.01 9.12 -13.29
N GLU A 110 -4.32 9.28 -13.20
CA GLU A 110 -5.13 10.18 -14.05
C GLU A 110 -5.49 11.49 -13.35
N ALA A 111 -5.35 11.57 -12.02
CA ALA A 111 -5.63 12.76 -11.23
C ALA A 111 -4.62 12.92 -10.09
N PRO A 112 -4.27 14.16 -9.68
CA PRO A 112 -3.42 14.37 -8.51
C PRO A 112 -4.18 14.01 -7.22
N GLY A 113 -3.61 13.11 -6.42
CA GLY A 113 -4.09 12.81 -5.08
C GLY A 113 -3.65 13.85 -4.04
N THR A 114 -4.08 13.66 -2.80
CA THR A 114 -3.66 14.52 -1.70
C THR A 114 -2.27 14.09 -1.21
N PRO A 115 -1.26 14.98 -1.24
CA PRO A 115 0.07 14.62 -0.77
C PRO A 115 0.06 14.41 0.74
N PHE A 116 0.65 13.31 1.20
CA PHE A 116 0.91 13.06 2.63
C PHE A 116 2.38 13.24 3.01
N LEU A 117 3.19 13.75 2.07
CA LEU A 117 4.56 14.20 2.30
C LEU A 117 4.74 15.57 1.63
N PRO A 118 5.57 16.46 2.20
CA PRO A 118 6.00 17.67 1.51
C PRO A 118 6.65 17.35 0.16
N GLU A 119 6.45 18.22 -0.85
CA GLU A 119 6.95 18.00 -2.22
C GLU A 119 8.46 17.79 -2.32
N ASN A 120 9.22 18.38 -1.40
CA ASN A 120 10.68 18.25 -1.31
C ASN A 120 11.14 17.05 -0.48
N ARG A 121 10.24 16.15 -0.06
CA ARG A 121 10.56 14.92 0.69
C ARG A 121 10.19 13.68 -0.11
N MET A 122 10.90 12.59 0.21
CA MET A 122 10.68 11.26 -0.36
C MET A 122 10.93 10.20 0.71
N VAL A 123 10.37 9.01 0.48
CA VAL A 123 10.62 7.86 1.36
C VAL A 123 11.81 7.08 0.81
N LEU A 124 12.90 7.07 1.57
CA LEU A 124 14.03 6.15 1.36
C LEU A 124 13.76 4.85 2.12
N GLU A 125 13.68 3.73 1.41
CA GLU A 125 13.64 2.39 2.00
C GLU A 125 14.90 1.64 1.57
N VAL A 126 15.62 1.09 2.55
CA VAL A 126 16.78 0.21 2.31
C VAL A 126 16.46 -1.17 2.87
N LYS A 127 16.44 -2.17 2.00
CA LYS A 127 16.27 -3.58 2.32
C LYS A 127 17.60 -4.29 2.18
N PHE A 128 17.96 -5.04 3.22
CA PHE A 128 19.16 -5.85 3.29
C PHE A 128 18.90 -7.02 4.25
N ASN A 129 19.71 -8.06 4.18
CA ASN A 129 19.55 -9.23 5.04
C ASN A 129 20.08 -9.01 6.45
N SER A 130 21.42 -8.99 6.59
CA SER A 130 22.09 -9.09 7.89
C SER A 130 22.84 -7.83 8.26
N ARG A 131 23.50 -7.17 7.31
CA ARG A 131 24.25 -5.93 7.57
C ARG A 131 24.08 -4.94 6.43
N LEU A 132 23.88 -3.68 6.79
CA LEU A 132 23.92 -2.57 5.84
C LEU A 132 25.35 -2.43 5.29
N PRO A 133 25.54 -2.39 3.96
CA PRO A 133 26.87 -2.17 3.38
C PRO A 133 27.50 -0.89 3.91
N VAL A 134 28.81 -0.95 4.22
CA VAL A 134 29.58 0.15 4.82
C VAL A 134 29.41 1.44 4.03
N TRP A 135 29.57 1.38 2.70
CA TRP A 135 29.44 2.55 1.84
C TRP A 135 28.05 3.20 1.92
N LEU A 136 26.99 2.41 2.08
CA LEU A 136 25.62 2.91 2.15
C LEU A 136 25.33 3.48 3.53
N ARG A 137 25.84 2.84 4.59
CA ARG A 137 25.81 3.40 5.95
C ARG A 137 26.49 4.76 5.98
N ASP A 138 27.69 4.87 5.42
CA ASP A 138 28.46 6.12 5.41
C ASP A 138 27.75 7.20 4.58
N ALA A 139 27.12 6.83 3.46
CA ALA A 139 26.31 7.74 2.65
C ALA A 139 25.08 8.27 3.40
N VAL A 140 24.33 7.39 4.08
CA VAL A 140 23.15 7.76 4.88
C VAL A 140 23.55 8.63 6.08
N SER A 141 24.68 8.33 6.73
CA SER A 141 25.20 9.13 7.85
C SER A 141 25.61 10.54 7.44
N LYS A 142 26.17 10.73 6.23
CA LYS A 142 26.56 12.06 5.70
C LYS A 142 25.38 13.03 5.55
N VAL A 143 24.18 12.49 5.33
CA VAL A 143 22.94 13.28 5.21
C VAL A 143 22.10 13.25 6.50
N SER A 144 22.68 12.76 7.60
CA SER A 144 22.08 12.73 8.94
C SER A 144 20.69 12.07 8.98
N LEU A 145 20.46 11.06 8.13
CA LEU A 145 19.21 10.33 8.11
C LEU A 145 19.17 9.30 9.24
N SER A 146 18.05 9.27 9.96
CA SER A 146 17.76 8.27 10.98
C SER A 146 16.60 7.37 10.53
N PRO A 147 16.65 6.06 10.81
CA PRO A 147 15.56 5.15 10.47
C PRO A 147 14.31 5.46 11.30
N ILE A 148 13.15 5.46 10.65
CA ILE A 148 11.85 5.62 11.29
C ILE A 148 10.93 4.47 10.90
N ARG A 149 9.91 4.20 11.73
CA ARG A 149 8.78 3.36 11.31
C ARG A 149 7.85 4.22 10.47
N PHE A 150 7.57 3.78 9.25
CA PHE A 150 6.76 4.54 8.31
C PHE A 150 5.78 3.61 7.59
N SER A 151 4.50 4.00 7.55
CA SER A 151 3.47 3.24 6.85
C SER A 151 2.70 4.17 5.93
N LYS A 152 2.91 4.04 4.61
CA LYS A 152 2.18 4.82 3.60
C LYS A 152 0.66 4.73 3.76
N TYR A 153 0.16 3.58 4.20
CA TYR A 153 -1.26 3.37 4.47
C TYR A 153 -1.77 4.27 5.59
N VAL A 154 -1.03 4.34 6.71
CA VAL A 154 -1.40 5.15 7.89
C VAL A 154 -1.23 6.64 7.58
N GLU A 155 -0.12 7.03 6.96
CA GLU A 155 0.14 8.42 6.57
C GLU A 155 -0.92 8.93 5.58
N GLY A 156 -1.32 8.09 4.62
CA GLY A 156 -2.42 8.41 3.71
C GLY A 156 -3.76 8.55 4.44
N LEU A 157 -4.07 7.67 5.41
CA LEU A 157 -5.26 7.82 6.24
C LEU A 157 -5.26 9.13 7.03
N MET A 158 -4.16 9.45 7.71
CA MET A 158 -4.03 10.70 8.47
C MET A 158 -4.23 11.93 7.58
N ALA A 159 -3.69 11.91 6.37
CA ALA A 159 -3.88 12.99 5.41
C ALA A 159 -5.34 13.14 4.93
N LEU A 160 -6.08 12.03 4.79
CA LEU A 160 -7.53 12.09 4.49
C LEU A 160 -8.33 12.63 5.68
N ASP A 161 -8.03 12.19 6.91
CA ASP A 161 -8.73 12.65 8.12
C ASP A 161 -8.49 14.14 8.42
N ASP A 162 -7.30 14.64 8.07
CA ASP A 162 -6.96 16.05 8.21
C ASP A 162 -7.65 16.97 7.18
N MET A 163 -8.35 16.42 6.19
CA MET A 163 -9.11 17.22 5.25
C MET A 163 -10.23 18.00 5.94
N PRO A 164 -10.41 19.30 5.63
CA PRO A 164 -11.44 20.15 6.24
C PRO A 164 -12.85 19.56 6.15
N VAL A 165 -13.17 18.90 5.03
CA VAL A 165 -14.48 18.30 4.77
C VAL A 165 -14.75 17.15 5.75
N ARG A 166 -13.80 16.23 5.94
CA ARG A 166 -13.96 15.08 6.85
C ARG A 166 -13.98 15.49 8.32
N ARG A 167 -13.18 16.48 8.74
CA ARG A 167 -13.27 17.07 10.09
C ARG A 167 -14.66 17.64 10.37
N ALA A 168 -15.26 18.34 9.40
CA ALA A 168 -16.61 18.89 9.54
C ALA A 168 -17.69 17.78 9.63
N HIS A 169 -17.55 16.69 8.87
CA HIS A 169 -18.46 15.54 8.95
C HIS A 169 -18.33 14.75 10.26
N ALA A 170 -17.10 14.47 10.72
CA ALA A 170 -16.84 13.81 11.99
C ALA A 170 -17.40 14.62 13.17
N ASN A 171 -17.18 15.93 13.19
CA ASN A 171 -17.71 16.82 14.22
C ASN A 171 -19.26 16.85 14.23
N ARG A 172 -19.92 16.78 13.05
CA ARG A 172 -21.38 16.71 12.96
C ARG A 172 -21.96 15.35 13.41
N GLN A 173 -21.24 14.25 13.21
CA GLN A 173 -21.68 12.93 13.66
C GLN A 173 -21.52 12.77 15.18
N LEU A 174 -20.42 13.26 15.76
CA LEU A 174 -20.20 13.27 17.22
C LEU A 174 -21.25 14.12 17.94
N ALA A 175 -21.62 15.27 17.38
CA ALA A 175 -22.67 16.13 17.94
C ALA A 175 -24.06 15.45 17.97
N ARG A 176 -24.35 14.54 17.02
CA ARG A 176 -25.62 13.81 16.95
C ARG A 176 -25.67 12.55 17.82
N SER A 177 -24.53 12.09 18.32
CA SER A 177 -24.45 10.93 19.23
C SER A 177 -24.46 11.31 20.72
N GLN A 178 -24.52 12.60 21.03
CA GLN A 178 -24.60 13.13 22.40
C GLN A 178 -25.98 13.74 22.73
N ASP A 179 -26.91 13.69 21.76
CA ASP A 179 -28.34 14.00 21.91
C ASP A 179 -29.16 12.70 21.92
#